data_AF-A0A146UYL0-F1
#
_entry.id   AF-A0A146UYL0-F1
#
_cell.length_a   1.000
_cell.length_b   1.000
_cell.length_c   1.000
_cell.angle_alpha   90.00
_cell.angle_beta   90.00
_cell.angle_gamma   90.00
#
_symmetry.space_group_name_H-M   'P 1'
#
loop_
_entity.id
_entity.type
_entity.pdbx_description
1 polymer ?
#
loop_
_entity_poly.entity_id
_entity_poly.type
_entity_poly.pdbx_seq_one_letter_code
_entity_poly.pdbx_strand_id
1 'polypeptide(L)'
;MLLQKLCVWMLSVLCSSDLCWGFVFGRPKRSGEDGTSARTETRSGTQYVPTSGSCRNRCFELVELEPPNCRCDNLCKTYNSCCSDFNQLCLRTEGGYECSKDRCGEMRNEQHACHCSDDCLARGDCCTNYKKLCRGDTSWLQDECEEIKTPECPAGFVRPPLIILSVDGFRASYVKRGNTVIPNIEKLRTCGTHAPYMRPVYPSKTFPNLYSIATGLYPESHGIVGNSMYDPTFDATFNLRSREKLNHRWWGGQPIWITALRQGLKAASFFWPVAIPLERRILTLLQWLHLHESERPYVYAMHSEQPDTYGHKVGPMSTDLNHPLRAIDRIVGQLMDGLKQMKLHRCVNIILVGDHGMEEAHCDRTEFLSNYLTTVDDIILIPGSLGRIRSRYPNNPKYDPKAVVANLTCKKAEQHFKPYLKQHLPKRLHYANNRRIEDIHLLVERKWHVGRKVPEGRRHCGFSGDHGYDNKINSMQTIFLGYGPTFKFKTKVPAFENIELYNIMCDLLGLKPAPNNGTHGSLNHLLRNPPFRPTMPEEVSRPTASNLVPMATEDLGCSCDEKLRVKSRGQRGLKVTLVRGYNLESLWLCLLQNKVEDLNRRLRQAIDGQFVMMLLKMLKNNKNKSSG
;
A
#
# COMPACT_ATOMS: atom_id res chain seq x y z
N MET A 1 33.37 -44.67 -18.16
CA MET A 1 33.76 -45.96 -17.53
C MET A 1 34.14 -45.67 -16.09
N LEU A 2 33.52 -46.42 -15.17
CA LEU A 2 33.74 -46.54 -13.73
C LEU A 2 34.52 -45.42 -13.01
N LEU A 3 33.81 -44.57 -12.26
CA LEU A 3 34.00 -44.31 -10.83
C LEU A 3 33.00 -43.24 -10.38
N GLN A 4 31.73 -43.63 -10.17
CA GLN A 4 30.77 -42.77 -9.47
C GLN A 4 29.59 -43.63 -9.00
N LYS A 5 29.51 -43.84 -7.68
CA LYS A 5 28.39 -44.33 -6.85
C LYS A 5 28.87 -45.41 -5.87
N LEU A 6 29.31 -44.98 -4.69
CA LEU A 6 29.10 -45.63 -3.40
C LEU A 6 29.89 -44.88 -2.34
N CYS A 7 29.18 -44.01 -1.60
CA CYS A 7 29.42 -43.70 -0.19
C CYS A 7 28.31 -42.72 0.25
N VAL A 8 27.12 -43.29 0.41
CA VAL A 8 26.06 -42.74 1.24
C VAL A 8 26.18 -43.46 2.57
N TRP A 9 26.04 -42.71 3.67
CA TRP A 9 25.96 -43.10 5.09
C TRP A 9 27.24 -42.98 5.94
N MET A 10 27.06 -42.23 7.04
CA MET A 10 27.89 -42.07 8.25
C MET A 10 28.83 -40.87 8.29
N LEU A 11 28.29 -39.70 8.68
CA LEU A 11 28.82 -38.82 9.74
C LEU A 11 27.92 -37.59 9.92
N SER A 12 26.78 -37.82 10.57
CA SER A 12 26.17 -36.84 11.46
C SER A 12 26.98 -36.78 12.74
N VAL A 13 27.37 -35.59 13.20
CA VAL A 13 27.70 -35.15 14.57
C VAL A 13 28.80 -34.06 14.50
N LEU A 14 28.50 -32.89 15.07
CA LEU A 14 29.35 -31.72 15.35
C LEU A 14 29.53 -30.64 14.25
N CYS A 15 28.56 -29.72 14.14
CA CYS A 15 28.78 -28.28 14.27
C CYS A 15 27.47 -27.51 14.05
N SER A 16 26.67 -27.43 15.11
CA SER A 16 25.74 -26.31 15.32
C SER A 16 26.56 -25.03 15.48
N SER A 17 26.43 -24.10 14.54
CA SER A 17 26.93 -22.72 14.70
C SER A 17 25.74 -21.79 14.90
N ASP A 18 25.56 -21.44 16.17
CA ASP A 18 24.71 -20.38 16.67
C ASP A 18 25.18 -18.98 16.22
N LEU A 19 24.18 -18.10 16.07
CA LEU A 19 24.19 -16.68 16.44
C LEU A 19 25.45 -15.86 16.13
N CYS A 20 25.36 -15.00 15.10
CA CYS A 20 26.18 -13.79 15.05
C CYS A 20 25.29 -12.55 15.26
N TRP A 21 25.48 -11.98 16.44
CA TRP A 21 24.93 -10.73 16.95
C TRP A 21 25.41 -9.55 16.12
N GLY A 22 24.48 -8.71 15.65
CA GLY A 22 24.81 -7.39 15.10
C GLY A 22 25.12 -6.42 16.24
N PHE A 23 26.39 -6.30 16.62
CA PHE A 23 26.84 -5.25 17.52
C PHE A 23 26.73 -3.87 16.85
N VAL A 24 26.04 -2.96 17.54
CA VAL A 24 25.98 -1.53 17.23
C VAL A 24 27.30 -0.90 17.69
N PHE A 25 28.22 -0.62 16.76
CA PHE A 25 29.37 0.25 17.04
C PHE A 25 29.04 1.68 16.62
N GLY A 26 28.90 2.56 17.62
CA GLY A 26 29.05 3.99 17.43
C GLY A 26 30.53 4.32 17.17
N ARG A 27 30.83 4.94 16.03
CA ARG A 27 32.19 5.42 15.73
C ARG A 27 32.38 6.82 16.33
N PRO A 28 33.51 7.11 17.00
CA PRO A 28 33.86 8.47 17.43
C PRO A 28 34.23 9.34 16.23
N LYS A 29 33.85 10.62 16.26
CA LYS A 29 34.34 11.67 15.35
C LYS A 29 35.85 11.85 15.55
N ARG A 30 36.62 11.87 14.46
CA ARG A 30 38.00 12.38 14.45
C ARG A 30 37.97 13.92 14.43
N SER A 31 38.78 14.50 15.29
CA SER A 31 39.16 15.91 15.36
C SER A 31 40.08 16.29 14.19
N GLY A 32 39.88 17.47 13.63
CA GLY A 32 40.74 18.14 12.67
C GLY A 32 40.25 19.58 12.53
N GLU A 33 41.07 20.52 12.99
CA GLU A 33 40.82 21.97 13.07
C GLU A 33 40.74 22.62 11.68
N ASP A 34 39.80 23.56 11.51
CA ASP A 34 40.11 24.92 11.02
C ASP A 34 38.87 25.84 11.01
N GLY A 35 39.04 27.05 11.58
CA GLY A 35 38.53 28.32 11.01
C GLY A 35 37.06 28.72 11.15
N THR A 36 36.71 29.30 12.31
CA THR A 36 35.79 30.45 12.52
C THR A 36 34.51 30.63 11.68
N SER A 37 33.35 30.50 12.34
CA SER A 37 32.23 31.47 12.30
C SER A 37 31.16 31.03 13.29
N ALA A 38 31.03 31.75 14.40
CA ALA A 38 30.01 31.53 15.42
C ALA A 38 28.60 31.68 14.84
N ARG A 39 27.83 30.59 14.83
CA ARG A 39 26.36 30.62 14.79
C ARG A 39 25.86 29.84 15.99
N THR A 40 25.10 30.52 16.83
CA THR A 40 24.43 30.02 18.01
C THR A 40 23.39 28.97 17.59
N GLU A 41 23.80 27.72 17.43
CA GLU A 41 22.89 26.60 17.36
C GLU A 41 22.34 26.35 18.77
N THR A 42 21.10 26.79 19.02
CA THR A 42 20.26 26.18 20.05
C THR A 42 20.05 24.71 19.69
N ARG A 43 20.98 23.86 20.14
CA ARG A 43 20.77 22.42 20.26
C ARG A 43 19.53 22.22 21.13
N SER A 44 18.41 21.86 20.50
CA SER A 44 17.32 21.19 21.20
C SER A 44 17.91 19.89 21.76
N GLY A 45 18.29 19.92 23.04
CA GLY A 45 18.86 18.77 23.73
C GLY A 45 17.92 17.58 23.65
N THR A 46 18.47 16.40 23.40
CA THR A 46 17.76 15.15 23.69
C THR A 46 17.41 15.15 25.17
N GLN A 47 16.13 15.29 25.49
CA GLN A 47 15.61 15.12 26.84
C GLN A 47 16.08 13.75 27.33
N TYR A 48 16.96 13.74 28.34
CA TYR A 48 17.43 12.51 28.97
C TYR A 48 16.22 11.85 29.64
N VAL A 49 15.85 10.66 29.18
CA VAL A 49 14.79 9.85 29.80
C VAL A 49 15.47 8.83 30.71
N PRO A 50 15.32 8.93 32.05
CA PRO A 50 15.81 7.92 32.98
C PRO A 50 15.34 6.52 32.58
N THR A 51 16.27 5.60 32.35
CA THR A 51 15.98 4.18 32.04
C THR A 51 15.88 3.30 33.29
N SER A 52 16.02 3.90 34.49
CA SER A 52 16.13 3.23 35.79
C SER A 52 14.82 2.68 36.36
N GLY A 53 13.70 2.80 35.65
CA GLY A 53 12.44 2.15 36.04
C GLY A 53 12.33 0.71 35.54
N SER A 54 11.17 0.08 35.80
CA SER A 54 10.89 -1.32 35.45
C SER A 54 9.60 -1.48 34.64
N CYS A 55 9.61 -2.45 33.72
CA CYS A 55 8.44 -2.90 32.97
C CYS A 55 7.66 -4.05 33.62
N ARG A 56 7.95 -4.42 34.87
CA ARG A 56 7.17 -5.43 35.59
C ARG A 56 5.70 -5.01 35.62
N ASN A 57 4.82 -5.88 35.12
CA ASN A 57 3.38 -5.67 34.96
C ASN A 57 2.97 -4.48 34.05
N ARG A 58 3.88 -4.00 33.20
CA ARG A 58 3.65 -2.84 32.30
C ARG A 58 3.93 -3.14 30.83
N CYS A 59 4.21 -4.40 30.49
CA CYS A 59 4.56 -4.79 29.13
C CYS A 59 3.43 -4.48 28.14
N PHE A 60 3.74 -3.66 27.15
CA PHE A 60 2.82 -3.22 26.10
C PHE A 60 1.57 -2.52 26.64
N GLU A 61 1.71 -1.75 27.72
CA GLU A 61 0.66 -0.87 28.20
C GLU A 61 0.17 0.08 27.10
N LEU A 62 -1.13 0.38 27.09
CA LEU A 62 -1.75 1.26 26.09
C LEU A 62 -1.52 2.74 26.36
N VAL A 63 -1.10 3.08 27.58
CA VAL A 63 -0.85 4.45 28.01
C VAL A 63 0.56 4.84 27.60
N GLU A 64 0.67 5.90 26.80
CA GLU A 64 1.97 6.50 26.47
C GLU A 64 2.42 7.38 27.65
N LEU A 65 3.50 6.98 28.33
CA LEU A 65 4.07 7.79 29.41
C LEU A 65 4.98 8.89 28.86
N GLU A 66 4.86 10.07 29.47
CA GLU A 66 5.71 11.22 29.17
C GLU A 66 7.05 11.17 29.92
N PRO A 67 8.13 11.76 29.35
CA PRO A 67 9.37 11.99 30.08
C PRO A 67 9.12 12.72 31.41
N PRO A 68 9.81 12.35 32.51
CA PRO A 68 11.04 11.55 32.57
C PRO A 68 10.83 10.04 32.79
N ASN A 69 9.60 9.52 32.75
CA ASN A 69 9.38 8.10 33.02
C ASN A 69 9.84 7.22 31.85
N CYS A 70 10.45 6.06 32.17
CA CYS A 70 10.71 5.05 31.15
C CYS A 70 9.42 4.37 30.70
N ARG A 71 9.39 4.02 29.42
CA ARG A 71 8.24 3.48 28.70
C ARG A 71 8.30 1.96 28.60
N CYS A 72 7.13 1.33 28.50
CA CYS A 72 6.97 -0.11 28.30
C CYS A 72 5.99 -0.46 27.17
N ASP A 73 5.52 0.55 26.43
CA ASP A 73 4.73 0.39 25.22
C ASP A 73 5.58 -0.08 24.02
N ASN A 74 4.90 -0.44 22.94
CA ASN A 74 5.53 -0.98 21.74
C ASN A 74 6.38 0.03 20.93
N LEU A 75 6.32 1.33 21.22
CA LEU A 75 7.13 2.37 20.59
C LEU A 75 8.34 2.80 21.42
N CYS A 76 8.48 2.33 22.67
CA CYS A 76 9.58 2.74 23.55
C CYS A 76 10.96 2.56 22.90
N LYS A 77 11.14 1.48 22.11
CA LYS A 77 12.40 1.18 21.40
C LYS A 77 12.68 2.20 20.31
N THR A 78 11.65 2.65 19.61
CA THR A 78 11.76 3.65 18.55
C THR A 78 12.20 5.00 19.11
N TYR A 79 11.74 5.34 20.32
CA TYR A 79 12.09 6.58 21.01
C TYR A 79 13.35 6.47 21.89
N ASN A 80 13.98 5.29 21.99
CA ASN A 80 15.07 4.99 22.93
C ASN A 80 14.70 5.39 24.38
N SER A 81 13.49 5.05 24.81
CA SER A 81 12.91 5.44 26.10
C SER A 81 12.44 4.25 26.93
N CYS A 82 12.75 3.02 26.51
CA CYS A 82 12.35 1.82 27.25
C CYS A 82 12.99 1.77 28.65
N CYS A 83 12.29 1.17 29.60
CA CYS A 83 12.92 0.75 30.85
C CYS A 83 14.04 -0.28 30.58
N SER A 84 15.02 -0.34 31.48
CA SER A 84 16.23 -1.17 31.29
C SER A 84 15.92 -2.67 31.13
N ASP A 85 14.83 -3.14 31.73
CA ASP A 85 14.37 -4.54 31.73
C ASP A 85 13.31 -4.87 30.65
N PHE A 86 12.97 -3.93 29.75
CA PHE A 86 11.92 -4.13 28.74
C PHE A 86 12.15 -5.37 27.86
N ASN A 87 13.37 -5.59 27.40
CA ASN A 87 13.68 -6.75 26.56
C ASN A 87 13.47 -8.07 27.31
N GLN A 88 13.94 -8.12 28.57
CA GLN A 88 13.85 -9.31 29.40
C GLN A 88 12.40 -9.63 29.77
N LEU A 89 11.61 -8.61 30.13
CA LEU A 89 10.25 -8.80 30.62
C LEU A 89 9.21 -8.90 29.50
N CYS A 90 9.36 -8.13 28.42
CA CYS A 90 8.31 -7.97 27.41
C CYS A 90 8.61 -8.68 26.08
N LEU A 91 9.88 -8.99 25.80
CA LEU A 91 10.29 -9.69 24.57
C LEU A 91 10.80 -11.11 24.86
N ARG A 92 10.10 -11.81 25.75
CA ARG A 92 10.36 -13.21 26.11
C ARG A 92 10.26 -14.11 24.88
N THR A 93 11.22 -15.03 24.75
CA THR A 93 11.30 -16.03 23.65
C THR A 93 11.46 -17.46 24.14
N GLU A 94 11.66 -17.68 25.45
CA GLU A 94 11.80 -19.03 26.00
C GLU A 94 10.53 -19.85 25.80
N GLY A 95 10.66 -21.17 25.64
CA GLY A 95 9.55 -22.06 25.32
C GLY A 95 8.96 -21.91 23.91
N GLY A 96 9.40 -20.91 23.14
CA GLY A 96 8.86 -20.61 21.81
C GLY A 96 7.44 -20.04 21.81
N TYR A 97 6.91 -19.77 20.62
CA TYR A 97 5.60 -19.14 20.42
C TYR A 97 4.44 -20.13 20.18
N GLU A 98 4.73 -21.43 20.29
CA GLU A 98 3.79 -22.51 20.08
C GLU A 98 3.91 -23.51 21.23
N CYS A 99 2.79 -24.05 21.69
CA CYS A 99 2.80 -25.21 22.56
C CYS A 99 3.36 -26.44 21.82
N SER A 100 3.97 -27.33 22.58
CA SER A 100 4.35 -28.68 22.20
C SER A 100 3.65 -29.70 23.11
N LYS A 101 3.67 -30.99 22.76
CA LYS A 101 2.96 -32.03 23.53
C LYS A 101 3.43 -32.12 24.98
N ASP A 102 4.73 -31.93 25.20
CA ASP A 102 5.40 -31.92 26.50
C ASP A 102 5.07 -30.68 27.34
N ARG A 103 4.62 -29.58 26.72
CA ARG A 103 4.23 -28.35 27.42
C ARG A 103 2.75 -28.31 27.83
N CYS A 104 1.92 -29.24 27.36
CA CYS A 104 0.50 -29.26 27.71
C CYS A 104 0.32 -29.57 29.20
N GLY A 105 -0.27 -28.64 29.96
CA GLY A 105 -0.40 -28.77 31.42
C GLY A 105 0.88 -28.46 32.18
N GLU A 106 1.82 -27.73 31.56
CA GLU A 106 3.06 -27.31 32.23
C GLU A 106 2.79 -26.52 33.51
N MET A 107 3.69 -26.64 34.48
CA MET A 107 3.78 -25.65 35.55
C MET A 107 4.15 -24.31 34.91
N ARG A 108 3.43 -23.26 35.29
CA ARG A 108 3.59 -21.93 34.70
C ARG A 108 5.01 -21.39 34.93
N ASN A 109 5.71 -21.12 33.83
CA ASN A 109 7.00 -20.44 33.83
C ASN A 109 6.84 -19.04 33.22
N GLU A 110 6.99 -18.00 34.05
CA GLU A 110 6.88 -16.62 33.60
C GLU A 110 7.96 -16.23 32.57
N GLN A 111 9.04 -16.98 32.38
CA GLN A 111 10.02 -16.66 31.33
C GLN A 111 9.55 -17.09 29.92
N HIS A 112 8.52 -17.93 29.82
CA HIS A 112 8.00 -18.38 28.52
C HIS A 112 7.38 -17.22 27.72
N ALA A 113 7.49 -17.32 26.40
CA ALA A 113 6.94 -16.32 25.49
C ALA A 113 5.40 -16.29 25.54
N CYS A 114 4.79 -17.46 25.68
CA CYS A 114 3.37 -17.74 25.86
C CYS A 114 3.22 -19.05 26.65
N HIS A 115 2.05 -19.31 27.21
CA HIS A 115 1.87 -20.39 28.18
C HIS A 115 1.03 -21.54 27.63
N CYS A 116 1.26 -22.73 28.19
CA CYS A 116 0.49 -23.95 27.92
C CYS A 116 -0.06 -24.59 29.21
N SER A 117 -0.02 -23.81 30.31
CA SER A 117 -0.57 -24.14 31.62
C SER A 117 -2.10 -24.10 31.61
N ASP A 118 -2.74 -24.77 32.57
CA ASP A 118 -4.21 -24.84 32.65
C ASP A 118 -4.88 -23.47 32.89
N ASP A 119 -4.15 -22.51 33.47
CA ASP A 119 -4.65 -21.15 33.78
C ASP A 119 -4.49 -20.15 32.61
N CYS A 120 -3.79 -20.51 31.52
CA CYS A 120 -3.42 -19.55 30.48
C CYS A 120 -4.64 -18.92 29.78
N LEU A 121 -5.75 -19.65 29.67
CA LEU A 121 -6.97 -19.16 29.01
C LEU A 121 -7.65 -18.07 29.85
N ALA A 122 -7.67 -18.25 31.17
CA ALA A 122 -8.20 -17.25 32.09
C ALA A 122 -7.33 -15.98 32.09
N ARG A 123 -6.01 -16.16 32.02
CA ARG A 123 -5.03 -15.05 31.94
C ARG A 123 -4.93 -14.39 30.56
N GLY A 124 -5.45 -15.02 29.51
CA GLY A 124 -5.40 -14.49 28.15
C GLY A 124 -4.00 -14.52 27.52
N ASP A 125 -3.15 -15.47 27.93
CA ASP A 125 -1.74 -15.53 27.52
C ASP A 125 -1.27 -16.90 27.03
N CYS A 126 -2.22 -17.75 26.63
CA CYS A 126 -1.91 -19.01 25.96
C CYS A 126 -1.17 -18.79 24.64
N CYS A 127 -0.31 -19.74 24.27
CA CYS A 127 0.12 -19.84 22.87
C CYS A 127 -1.10 -20.11 21.97
N THR A 128 -1.10 -19.58 20.75
CA THR A 128 -2.30 -19.57 19.89
C THR A 128 -2.75 -20.95 19.43
N ASN A 129 -1.86 -21.94 19.47
CA ASN A 129 -2.18 -23.33 19.15
C ASN A 129 -2.60 -24.17 20.38
N TYR A 130 -2.73 -23.57 21.57
CA TYR A 130 -2.96 -24.29 22.83
C TYR A 130 -4.21 -25.17 22.79
N LYS A 131 -5.38 -24.62 22.42
CA LYS A 131 -6.61 -25.42 22.40
C LYS A 131 -6.54 -26.55 21.37
N LYS A 132 -5.98 -26.25 20.20
CA LYS A 132 -5.80 -27.24 19.13
C LYS A 132 -4.92 -28.41 19.59
N LEU A 133 -3.79 -28.10 20.24
CA LEU A 133 -2.81 -29.10 20.60
C LEU A 133 -3.14 -29.83 21.91
N CYS A 134 -3.54 -29.09 22.95
CA CYS A 134 -3.68 -29.59 24.31
C CYS A 134 -5.12 -29.92 24.72
N ARG A 135 -6.13 -29.42 23.99
CA ARG A 135 -7.56 -29.66 24.28
C ARG A 135 -8.30 -30.42 23.18
N GLY A 136 -7.64 -30.75 22.07
CA GLY A 136 -8.22 -31.51 20.97
C GLY A 136 -9.12 -30.70 20.03
N ASP A 137 -9.10 -29.37 20.10
CA ASP A 137 -9.84 -28.51 19.18
C ASP A 137 -9.25 -28.59 17.75
N THR A 138 -10.04 -28.20 16.75
CA THR A 138 -9.53 -27.98 15.38
C THR A 138 -8.90 -26.59 15.26
N SER A 139 -7.90 -26.44 14.37
CA SER A 139 -7.47 -25.09 13.95
C SER A 139 -8.58 -24.39 13.18
N TRP A 140 -8.59 -23.06 13.20
CA TRP A 140 -9.49 -22.26 12.37
C TRP A 140 -9.37 -22.66 10.91
N LEU A 141 -8.16 -22.95 10.41
CA LEU A 141 -7.95 -23.37 9.02
C LEU A 141 -8.77 -24.62 8.65
N GLN A 142 -8.88 -25.59 9.57
CA GLN A 142 -9.54 -26.88 9.35
C GLN A 142 -11.07 -26.81 9.35
N ASP A 143 -11.66 -25.75 9.92
CA ASP A 143 -13.12 -25.60 9.95
C ASP A 143 -13.69 -25.33 8.54
N GLU A 144 -14.99 -25.49 8.35
CA GLU A 144 -15.61 -25.08 7.08
C GLU A 144 -15.83 -23.56 7.01
N CYS A 145 -15.94 -23.02 5.78
CA CYS A 145 -16.37 -21.62 5.62
C CYS A 145 -17.86 -21.51 5.96
N GLU A 146 -18.17 -20.88 7.09
CA GLU A 146 -19.54 -20.58 7.48
C GLU A 146 -19.87 -19.09 7.34
N GLU A 147 -21.13 -18.80 6.98
CA GLU A 147 -21.60 -17.42 6.89
C GLU A 147 -21.85 -16.83 8.29
N ILE A 148 -21.18 -15.73 8.60
CA ILE A 148 -21.41 -14.94 9.82
C ILE A 148 -22.50 -13.89 9.50
N LYS A 149 -23.75 -14.19 9.86
CA LYS A 149 -24.90 -13.30 9.61
C LYS A 149 -24.98 -12.14 10.62
N THR A 150 -24.61 -12.42 11.86
CA THR A 150 -24.57 -11.47 12.98
C THR A 150 -23.27 -11.67 13.76
N PRO A 151 -22.70 -10.62 14.37
CA PRO A 151 -21.52 -10.78 15.21
C PRO A 151 -21.78 -11.74 16.38
N GLU A 152 -20.89 -12.72 16.56
CA GLU A 152 -20.93 -13.64 17.70
C GLU A 152 -19.81 -13.26 18.68
N CYS A 153 -20.10 -12.27 19.54
CA CYS A 153 -19.13 -11.69 20.46
C CYS A 153 -19.37 -12.15 21.90
N PRO A 154 -18.29 -12.37 22.70
CA PRO A 154 -18.40 -12.51 24.16
C PRO A 154 -19.03 -11.27 24.82
N ALA A 155 -19.48 -11.43 26.07
CA ALA A 155 -20.01 -10.31 26.86
C ALA A 155 -18.97 -9.17 27.00
N GLY A 156 -19.48 -7.93 27.06
CA GLY A 156 -18.67 -6.70 27.15
C GLY A 156 -18.20 -6.12 25.80
N PHE A 157 -18.41 -6.81 24.68
CA PHE A 157 -18.18 -6.25 23.34
C PHE A 157 -19.46 -5.56 22.84
N VAL A 158 -19.45 -4.22 22.80
CA VAL A 158 -20.63 -3.45 22.32
C VAL A 158 -20.68 -3.30 20.80
N ARG A 159 -19.59 -3.66 20.10
CA ARG A 159 -19.49 -3.71 18.64
C ARG A 159 -18.35 -4.64 18.20
N PRO A 160 -18.32 -5.10 16.95
CA PRO A 160 -17.17 -5.79 16.38
C PRO A 160 -15.88 -4.95 16.43
N PRO A 161 -14.78 -5.44 17.03
CA PRO A 161 -13.47 -4.82 16.85
C PRO A 161 -12.99 -4.92 15.40
N LEU A 162 -12.17 -3.96 14.97
CA LEU A 162 -11.49 -3.96 13.67
C LEU A 162 -10.00 -4.28 13.84
N ILE A 163 -9.52 -5.28 13.12
CA ILE A 163 -8.12 -5.64 13.00
C ILE A 163 -7.64 -5.35 11.57
N ILE A 164 -6.63 -4.50 11.45
CA ILE A 164 -5.97 -4.13 10.20
C ILE A 164 -4.60 -4.80 10.18
N LEU A 165 -4.43 -5.77 9.30
CA LEU A 165 -3.16 -6.46 9.07
C LEU A 165 -2.58 -5.97 7.75
N SER A 166 -1.50 -5.22 7.82
CA SER A 166 -0.77 -4.76 6.64
C SER A 166 0.42 -5.67 6.34
N VAL A 167 0.56 -6.11 5.09
CA VAL A 167 1.66 -6.95 4.61
C VAL A 167 2.44 -6.23 3.50
N ASP A 168 3.63 -5.73 3.84
CA ASP A 168 4.45 -4.88 2.97
C ASP A 168 4.82 -5.60 1.67
N GLY A 169 4.63 -4.94 0.52
CA GLY A 169 5.05 -5.46 -0.78
C GLY A 169 4.32 -6.73 -1.23
N PHE A 170 3.16 -7.05 -0.63
CA PHE A 170 2.36 -8.20 -1.04
C PHE A 170 1.67 -7.93 -2.39
N ARG A 171 2.39 -8.20 -3.48
CA ARG A 171 1.87 -8.11 -4.85
C ARG A 171 0.62 -8.96 -5.02
N ALA A 172 -0.41 -8.39 -5.64
CA ALA A 172 -1.71 -9.04 -5.84
C ALA A 172 -1.61 -10.45 -6.45
N SER A 173 -0.70 -10.66 -7.40
CA SER A 173 -0.52 -11.98 -8.04
C SER A 173 0.05 -13.06 -7.13
N TYR A 174 0.57 -12.74 -5.94
CA TYR A 174 1.06 -13.75 -5.00
C TYR A 174 -0.06 -14.65 -4.48
N VAL A 175 -1.31 -14.18 -4.46
CA VAL A 175 -2.48 -15.01 -4.09
C VAL A 175 -2.64 -16.23 -5.00
N LYS A 176 -2.11 -16.18 -6.23
CA LYS A 176 -2.15 -17.31 -7.18
C LYS A 176 -1.33 -18.52 -6.75
N ARG A 177 -0.46 -18.37 -5.73
CA ARG A 177 0.24 -19.51 -5.11
C ARG A 177 -0.73 -20.42 -4.34
N GLY A 178 -1.90 -19.91 -3.94
CA GLY A 178 -3.02 -20.67 -3.41
C GLY A 178 -2.72 -21.43 -2.11
N ASN A 179 -3.59 -22.40 -1.82
CA ASN A 179 -3.58 -23.17 -0.57
C ASN A 179 -2.28 -23.91 -0.26
N THR A 180 -1.42 -24.18 -1.24
CA THR A 180 -0.15 -24.90 -1.01
C THR A 180 0.94 -24.03 -0.37
N VAL A 181 0.79 -22.70 -0.42
CA VAL A 181 1.76 -21.74 0.14
C VAL A 181 1.10 -20.84 1.19
N ILE A 182 -0.15 -20.44 0.97
CA ILE A 182 -0.85 -19.45 1.79
C ILE A 182 -2.27 -19.90 2.18
N PRO A 183 -2.45 -21.08 2.80
CA PRO A 183 -3.77 -21.64 3.08
C PRO A 183 -4.67 -20.79 4.00
N ASN A 184 -4.14 -20.11 5.01
CA ASN A 184 -4.94 -19.26 5.89
C ASN A 184 -5.43 -18.00 5.17
N ILE A 185 -4.54 -17.34 4.43
CA ILE A 185 -4.85 -16.15 3.63
C ILE A 185 -5.84 -16.52 2.52
N GLU A 186 -5.67 -17.67 1.88
CA GLU A 186 -6.57 -18.16 0.84
C GLU A 186 -7.96 -18.50 1.41
N LYS A 187 -8.03 -19.03 2.63
CA LYS A 187 -9.30 -19.20 3.34
C LYS A 187 -9.97 -17.87 3.67
N LEU A 188 -9.24 -16.87 4.17
CA LEU A 188 -9.79 -15.51 4.37
C LEU A 188 -10.33 -14.93 3.05
N ARG A 189 -9.58 -15.10 1.95
CA ARG A 189 -9.96 -14.61 0.62
C ARG A 189 -11.24 -15.29 0.11
N THR A 190 -11.33 -16.60 0.26
CA THR A 190 -12.43 -17.40 -0.30
C THR A 190 -13.68 -17.36 0.56
N CYS A 191 -13.57 -17.36 1.90
CA CYS A 191 -14.73 -17.24 2.79
C CYS A 191 -15.24 -15.78 2.90
N GLY A 192 -14.36 -14.78 2.79
CA GLY A 192 -14.69 -13.37 2.98
C GLY A 192 -15.06 -12.60 1.71
N THR A 193 -14.83 -11.29 1.75
CA THR A 193 -14.91 -10.37 0.62
C THR A 193 -13.50 -10.07 0.11
N HIS A 194 -13.26 -10.17 -1.19
CA HIS A 194 -11.94 -9.84 -1.76
C HIS A 194 -12.04 -9.14 -3.12
N ALA A 195 -11.05 -8.33 -3.43
CA ALA A 195 -10.85 -7.79 -4.77
C ALA A 195 -9.82 -8.64 -5.54
N PRO A 196 -9.83 -8.68 -6.88
CA PRO A 196 -8.74 -9.29 -7.66
C PRO A 196 -7.40 -8.59 -7.41
N TYR A 197 -7.46 -7.30 -7.09
CA TYR A 197 -6.36 -6.47 -6.62
C TYR A 197 -6.91 -5.14 -6.07
N MET A 198 -6.11 -4.46 -5.26
CA MET A 198 -6.31 -3.09 -4.83
C MET A 198 -5.23 -2.20 -5.45
N ARG A 199 -5.62 -1.00 -5.89
CA ARG A 199 -4.71 -0.02 -6.47
C ARG A 199 -4.08 0.83 -5.37
N PRO A 200 -2.74 0.91 -5.28
CA PRO A 200 -2.05 1.82 -4.36
C PRO A 200 -2.13 3.28 -4.84
N VAL A 201 -1.71 4.23 -4.00
CA VAL A 201 -1.38 5.59 -4.42
C VAL A 201 0.01 5.66 -5.06
N TYR A 202 0.28 6.77 -5.75
CA TYR A 202 1.61 7.09 -6.28
C TYR A 202 2.38 8.04 -5.34
N PRO A 203 3.69 7.82 -5.10
CA PRO A 203 4.49 6.69 -5.52
C PRO A 203 4.07 5.40 -4.78
N SER A 204 4.17 4.26 -5.46
CA SER A 204 3.83 2.94 -4.91
C SER A 204 4.91 2.45 -3.93
N LYS A 205 5.15 3.25 -2.90
CA LYS A 205 6.10 3.05 -1.80
C LYS A 205 5.34 2.96 -0.47
N THR A 206 5.99 2.32 0.48
CA THR A 206 5.47 1.95 1.80
C THR A 206 4.85 3.09 2.62
N PHE A 207 5.62 4.12 2.99
CA PHE A 207 5.13 5.20 3.86
C PHE A 207 3.96 5.99 3.24
N PRO A 208 4.03 6.40 1.96
CA PRO A 208 2.88 7.01 1.28
C PRO A 208 1.64 6.13 1.35
N ASN A 209 1.74 4.85 1.03
CA ASN A 209 0.57 3.97 0.93
C ASN A 209 -0.05 3.60 2.27
N LEU A 210 0.76 3.25 3.28
CA LEU A 210 0.22 2.93 4.59
C LEU A 210 -0.45 4.16 5.23
N TYR A 211 0.10 5.35 5.02
CA TYR A 211 -0.52 6.57 5.54
C TYR A 211 -1.76 6.99 4.73
N SER A 212 -1.80 6.75 3.42
CA SER A 212 -3.02 6.87 2.61
C SER A 212 -4.12 5.92 3.07
N ILE A 213 -3.80 4.65 3.37
CA ILE A 213 -4.77 3.69 3.94
C ILE A 213 -5.32 4.22 5.27
N ALA A 214 -4.43 4.73 6.14
CA ALA A 214 -4.82 5.21 7.46
C ALA A 214 -5.65 6.51 7.45
N THR A 215 -5.57 7.33 6.38
CA THR A 215 -6.16 8.69 6.33
C THR A 215 -7.18 8.89 5.22
N GLY A 216 -7.21 8.02 4.21
CA GLY A 216 -8.00 8.19 2.99
C GLY A 216 -7.51 9.34 2.09
N LEU A 217 -6.31 9.86 2.33
CA LEU A 217 -5.77 11.01 1.61
C LEU A 217 -4.72 10.59 0.57
N TYR A 218 -4.61 11.38 -0.50
CA TYR A 218 -3.46 11.31 -1.40
C TYR A 218 -2.17 11.83 -0.73
N PRO A 219 -0.98 11.37 -1.17
CA PRO A 219 0.30 11.83 -0.63
C PRO A 219 0.53 13.34 -0.68
N GLU A 220 0.04 14.01 -1.73
CA GLU A 220 0.13 15.47 -1.83
C GLU A 220 -0.65 16.18 -0.70
N SER A 221 -1.71 15.58 -0.18
CA SER A 221 -2.55 16.14 0.89
C SER A 221 -2.04 15.82 2.28
N HIS A 222 -1.71 14.56 2.58
CA HIS A 222 -1.24 14.17 3.91
C HIS A 222 0.26 14.45 4.13
N GLY A 223 0.99 14.81 3.08
CA GLY A 223 2.37 15.31 3.15
C GLY A 223 3.46 14.25 3.21
N ILE A 224 3.13 12.96 3.26
CA ILE A 224 4.09 11.85 3.21
C ILE A 224 4.24 11.41 1.76
N VAL A 225 4.99 12.21 0.98
CA VAL A 225 5.09 12.07 -0.48
C VAL A 225 6.10 11.01 -0.95
N GLY A 226 6.91 10.47 -0.05
CA GLY A 226 7.83 9.38 -0.35
C GLY A 226 8.52 8.82 0.88
N ASN A 227 9.20 7.67 0.74
CA ASN A 227 10.04 7.09 1.80
C ASN A 227 11.28 7.98 2.12
N SER A 228 11.62 8.90 1.23
CA SER A 228 12.60 9.96 1.42
C SER A 228 12.08 11.24 0.77
N MET A 229 12.11 12.36 1.49
CA MET A 229 11.60 13.65 1.02
C MET A 229 12.28 14.81 1.75
N TYR A 230 12.38 15.95 1.08
CA TYR A 230 12.89 17.20 1.63
C TYR A 230 11.74 18.21 1.72
N ASP A 231 11.64 18.92 2.83
CA ASP A 231 10.72 20.05 2.96
C ASP A 231 11.54 21.35 2.95
N PRO A 232 11.38 22.22 1.92
CA PRO A 232 12.16 23.45 1.81
C PRO A 232 11.82 24.48 2.88
N THR A 233 10.64 24.41 3.50
CA THR A 233 10.25 25.30 4.60
C THR A 233 10.87 24.85 5.91
N PHE A 234 11.02 23.54 6.12
CA PHE A 234 11.64 23.01 7.34
C PHE A 234 13.16 22.94 7.25
N ASP A 235 13.71 23.06 6.05
CA ASP A 235 15.09 22.75 5.70
C ASP A 235 15.56 21.42 6.29
N ALA A 236 14.71 20.39 6.14
CA ALA A 236 14.90 19.09 6.76
C ALA A 236 14.62 17.96 5.78
N THR A 237 15.31 16.84 5.97
CA THR A 237 15.12 15.63 5.16
C THR A 237 14.51 14.52 6.01
N PHE A 238 13.34 14.06 5.59
CA PHE A 238 12.70 12.86 6.08
C PHE A 238 13.30 11.63 5.37
N ASN A 239 13.59 10.57 6.10
CA ASN A 239 13.88 9.25 5.52
C ASN A 239 13.58 8.13 6.52
N LEU A 240 13.46 6.90 6.01
CA LEU A 240 13.11 5.69 6.78
C LEU A 240 13.99 5.41 8.01
N ARG A 241 15.26 5.84 7.99
CA ARG A 241 16.25 5.55 9.05
C ARG A 241 16.44 6.71 10.02
N SER A 242 16.01 7.91 9.65
CA SER A 242 16.18 9.12 10.46
C SER A 242 15.19 9.17 11.61
N ARG A 243 15.60 9.77 12.74
CA ARG A 243 14.68 10.16 13.82
C ARG A 243 13.70 11.26 13.39
N GLU A 244 14.02 11.97 12.30
CA GLU A 244 13.19 13.04 11.79
C GLU A 244 11.79 12.56 11.38
N LYS A 245 11.64 11.26 11.05
CA LYS A 245 10.34 10.64 10.81
C LYS A 245 9.42 10.64 12.03
N LEU A 246 9.95 10.81 13.24
CA LEU A 246 9.17 10.85 14.48
C LEU A 246 8.61 12.25 14.74
N ASN A 247 9.06 13.28 14.02
CA ASN A 247 8.55 14.63 14.21
C ASN A 247 7.15 14.77 13.60
N HIS A 248 6.18 15.16 14.42
CA HIS A 248 4.76 15.29 14.01
C HIS A 248 4.55 16.26 12.83
N ARG A 249 5.47 17.22 12.60
CA ARG A 249 5.38 18.19 11.48
C ARG A 249 5.31 17.58 10.08
N TRP A 250 5.72 16.32 9.92
CA TRP A 250 5.65 15.61 8.64
C TRP A 250 4.25 15.07 8.34
N TRP A 251 3.47 14.75 9.37
CA TRP A 251 2.29 13.89 9.31
C TRP A 251 1.02 14.73 9.33
N GLY A 252 0.48 15.04 8.14
CA GLY A 252 -0.79 15.78 7.99
C GLY A 252 -2.03 14.88 8.02
N GLY A 253 -3.22 15.47 7.90
CA GLY A 253 -4.48 14.73 7.91
C GLY A 253 -4.83 14.13 9.27
N GLN A 254 -5.78 13.19 9.29
CA GLN A 254 -6.24 12.53 10.52
C GLN A 254 -6.31 11.02 10.34
N PRO A 255 -5.35 10.24 10.87
CA PRO A 255 -5.37 8.80 10.71
C PRO A 255 -6.49 8.13 11.55
N ILE A 256 -6.83 6.90 11.21
CA ILE A 256 -7.97 6.16 11.79
C ILE A 256 -7.89 6.05 13.32
N TRP A 257 -6.70 5.86 13.90
CA TRP A 257 -6.53 5.80 15.35
C TRP A 257 -6.84 7.14 16.04
N ILE A 258 -6.48 8.28 15.43
CA ILE A 258 -6.87 9.60 15.95
C ILE A 258 -8.36 9.84 15.78
N THR A 259 -8.94 9.39 14.66
CA THR A 259 -10.38 9.48 14.38
C THR A 259 -11.20 8.71 15.42
N ALA A 260 -10.73 7.51 15.78
CA ALA A 260 -11.32 6.66 16.82
C ALA A 260 -11.22 7.32 18.20
N LEU A 261 -10.02 7.77 18.60
CA LEU A 261 -9.80 8.42 19.90
C LEU A 261 -10.67 9.66 20.10
N ARG A 262 -10.79 10.51 19.06
CA ARG A 262 -11.64 11.72 19.09
C ARG A 262 -13.14 11.41 19.21
N GLN A 263 -13.56 10.18 18.95
CA GLN A 263 -14.94 9.73 18.99
C GLN A 263 -15.17 8.67 20.08
N GLY A 264 -14.30 8.62 21.09
CA GLY A 264 -14.49 7.81 22.30
C GLY A 264 -14.10 6.33 22.17
N LEU A 265 -13.45 5.93 21.07
CA LEU A 265 -12.92 4.57 20.90
C LEU A 265 -11.41 4.54 21.21
N LYS A 266 -10.97 3.48 21.89
CA LYS A 266 -9.54 3.21 22.09
C LYS A 266 -8.95 2.52 20.86
N ALA A 267 -7.69 2.85 20.55
CA ALA A 267 -6.94 2.29 19.44
C ALA A 267 -5.58 1.79 19.90
N ALA A 268 -5.12 0.69 19.31
CA ALA A 268 -3.80 0.13 19.54
C ALA A 268 -3.13 -0.17 18.19
N SER A 269 -1.86 0.16 18.04
CA SER A 269 -1.18 0.09 16.75
C SER A 269 0.27 -0.37 16.90
N PHE A 270 0.65 -1.42 16.19
CA PHE A 270 2.02 -1.86 15.95
C PHE A 270 2.53 -1.29 14.62
N PHE A 271 2.70 0.02 14.56
CA PHE A 271 3.22 0.71 13.37
C PHE A 271 4.73 0.97 13.51
N TRP A 272 5.54 0.23 12.73
CA TRP A 272 7.02 0.26 12.67
C TRP A 272 7.88 -0.21 13.87
N PRO A 273 7.48 -1.13 14.75
CA PRO A 273 8.38 -1.65 15.76
C PRO A 273 9.21 -2.82 15.21
N VAL A 274 10.15 -2.52 14.30
CA VAL A 274 11.02 -3.51 13.62
C VAL A 274 11.73 -4.46 14.60
N ALA A 275 11.96 -4.02 15.84
CA ALA A 275 12.60 -4.79 16.90
C ALA A 275 11.68 -5.77 17.65
N ILE A 276 10.40 -5.86 17.29
CA ILE A 276 9.41 -6.77 17.90
C ILE A 276 9.03 -7.86 16.88
N PRO A 277 9.23 -9.16 17.18
CA PRO A 277 8.85 -10.27 16.30
C PRO A 277 7.35 -10.31 15.99
N LEU A 278 6.97 -10.82 14.81
CA LEU A 278 5.56 -10.84 14.36
C LEU A 278 4.68 -11.67 15.30
N GLU A 279 5.20 -12.80 15.80
CA GLU A 279 4.52 -13.68 16.76
C GLU A 279 4.20 -12.91 18.05
N ARG A 280 5.15 -12.11 18.56
CA ARG A 280 4.91 -11.26 19.73
C ARG A 280 3.85 -10.20 19.44
N ARG A 281 3.85 -9.59 18.25
CA ARG A 281 2.81 -8.62 17.85
C ARG A 281 1.41 -9.26 17.89
N ILE A 282 1.26 -10.50 17.41
CA ILE A 282 0.00 -11.25 17.47
C ILE A 282 -0.40 -11.55 18.93
N LEU A 283 0.51 -12.07 19.75
CA LEU A 283 0.22 -12.36 21.15
C LEU A 283 -0.20 -11.11 21.93
N THR A 284 0.48 -9.99 21.73
CA THR A 284 0.11 -8.72 22.37
C THR A 284 -1.26 -8.21 21.89
N LEU A 285 -1.56 -8.34 20.59
CA LEU A 285 -2.88 -7.99 20.05
C LEU A 285 -3.99 -8.82 20.72
N LEU A 286 -3.78 -10.13 20.88
CA LEU A 286 -4.72 -11.02 21.56
C LEU A 286 -4.85 -10.68 23.05
N GLN A 287 -3.75 -10.34 23.72
CA GLN A 287 -3.77 -9.86 25.12
C GLN A 287 -4.60 -8.56 25.25
N TRP A 288 -4.44 -7.61 24.33
CA TRP A 288 -5.24 -6.38 24.32
C TRP A 288 -6.74 -6.67 24.08
N LEU A 289 -7.09 -7.66 23.26
CA LEU A 289 -8.47 -8.11 23.08
C LEU A 289 -9.05 -8.78 24.34
N HIS A 290 -8.20 -9.32 25.22
CA HIS A 290 -8.60 -9.93 26.50
C HIS A 290 -8.81 -8.90 27.62
N LEU A 291 -8.39 -7.65 27.42
CA LEU A 291 -8.56 -6.59 28.42
C LEU A 291 -10.04 -6.35 28.77
N HIS A 292 -10.25 -5.80 29.95
CA HIS A 292 -11.56 -5.36 30.42
C HIS A 292 -12.18 -4.33 29.46
N GLU A 293 -13.51 -4.28 29.37
CA GLU A 293 -14.22 -3.41 28.42
C GLU A 293 -13.86 -1.91 28.54
N SER A 294 -13.50 -1.47 29.75
CA SER A 294 -13.07 -0.10 30.03
C SER A 294 -11.70 0.25 29.45
N GLU A 295 -10.87 -0.74 29.10
CA GLU A 295 -9.50 -0.54 28.62
C GLU A 295 -9.29 -1.08 27.20
N ARG A 296 -10.12 -2.03 26.76
CA ARG A 296 -9.99 -2.74 25.49
C ARG A 296 -10.13 -1.81 24.27
N PRO A 297 -9.16 -1.83 23.34
CA PRO A 297 -9.27 -1.15 22.04
C PRO A 297 -10.36 -1.73 21.13
N TYR A 298 -10.83 -0.91 20.18
CA TYR A 298 -11.69 -1.34 19.07
C TYR A 298 -10.99 -1.27 17.72
N VAL A 299 -9.86 -0.58 17.63
CA VAL A 299 -9.03 -0.50 16.43
C VAL A 299 -7.66 -1.10 16.74
N TYR A 300 -7.29 -2.11 15.96
CA TYR A 300 -6.01 -2.78 16.05
C TYR A 300 -5.32 -2.68 14.70
N ALA A 301 -4.11 -2.15 14.66
CA ALA A 301 -3.32 -2.12 13.44
C ALA A 301 -1.99 -2.84 13.66
N MET A 302 -1.60 -3.67 12.71
CA MET A 302 -0.34 -4.41 12.72
C MET A 302 0.26 -4.41 11.32
N HIS A 303 1.58 -4.30 11.27
CA HIS A 303 2.35 -4.29 10.04
C HIS A 303 3.33 -5.46 10.02
N SER A 304 3.55 -6.04 8.84
CA SER A 304 4.59 -7.01 8.54
C SER A 304 5.47 -6.43 7.45
N GLU A 305 6.78 -6.38 7.70
CA GLU A 305 7.81 -5.92 6.74
C GLU A 305 8.07 -6.95 5.61
N GLN A 306 7.34 -8.06 5.64
CA GLN A 306 7.37 -9.14 4.65
C GLN A 306 6.04 -9.18 3.88
N PRO A 307 6.05 -9.62 2.59
CA PRO A 307 7.19 -10.20 1.86
C PRO A 307 8.16 -9.19 1.22
N ASP A 308 7.96 -7.88 1.37
CA ASP A 308 8.75 -6.82 0.71
C ASP A 308 10.26 -7.01 0.81
N THR A 309 10.77 -7.20 2.03
CA THR A 309 12.21 -7.33 2.28
C THR A 309 12.83 -8.49 1.48
N TYR A 310 12.15 -9.64 1.38
CA TYR A 310 12.62 -10.74 0.53
C TYR A 310 12.35 -10.47 -0.94
N GLY A 311 11.22 -9.85 -1.29
CA GLY A 311 10.89 -9.44 -2.66
C GLY A 311 11.98 -8.56 -3.28
N HIS A 312 12.53 -7.62 -2.51
CA HIS A 312 13.70 -6.84 -2.90
C HIS A 312 14.95 -7.69 -3.15
N LYS A 313 15.23 -8.68 -2.28
CA LYS A 313 16.43 -9.52 -2.38
C LYS A 313 16.37 -10.49 -3.57
N VAL A 314 15.28 -11.24 -3.70
CA VAL A 314 15.17 -12.37 -4.62
C VAL A 314 14.29 -12.10 -5.85
N GLY A 315 13.54 -11.00 -5.87
CA GLY A 315 12.63 -10.64 -6.95
C GLY A 315 11.26 -11.32 -6.82
N PRO A 316 10.21 -10.76 -7.46
CA PRO A 316 8.82 -11.18 -7.23
C PRO A 316 8.46 -12.56 -7.82
N MET A 317 9.24 -13.05 -8.78
CA MET A 317 8.99 -14.33 -9.47
C MET A 317 9.77 -15.50 -8.87
N SER A 318 10.67 -15.25 -7.90
CA SER A 318 11.47 -16.32 -7.28
C SER A 318 10.59 -17.29 -6.49
N THR A 319 10.93 -18.58 -6.58
CA THR A 319 10.36 -19.64 -5.74
C THR A 319 10.76 -19.50 -4.27
N ASP A 320 11.89 -18.85 -3.99
CA ASP A 320 12.38 -18.60 -2.63
C ASP A 320 11.42 -17.71 -1.86
N LEU A 321 10.62 -16.90 -2.56
CA LEU A 321 9.55 -16.09 -1.98
C LEU A 321 8.44 -16.93 -1.33
N ASN A 322 8.32 -18.23 -1.66
CA ASN A 322 7.36 -19.11 -1.01
C ASN A 322 7.63 -19.30 0.49
N HIS A 323 8.89 -19.23 0.92
CA HIS A 323 9.24 -19.34 2.34
C HIS A 323 8.70 -18.17 3.19
N PRO A 324 9.00 -16.89 2.88
CA PRO A 324 8.43 -15.77 3.63
C PRO A 324 6.90 -15.68 3.48
N LEU A 325 6.33 -16.08 2.34
CA LEU A 325 4.86 -16.15 2.20
C LEU A 325 4.23 -17.17 3.15
N ARG A 326 4.83 -18.36 3.31
CA ARG A 326 4.39 -19.35 4.31
C ARG A 326 4.55 -18.83 5.73
N ALA A 327 5.60 -18.06 6.01
CA ALA A 327 5.81 -17.46 7.32
C ALA A 327 4.68 -16.46 7.65
N ILE A 328 4.34 -15.56 6.72
CA ILE A 328 3.23 -14.61 6.89
C ILE A 328 1.90 -15.35 7.03
N ASP A 329 1.66 -16.38 6.22
CA ASP A 329 0.45 -17.20 6.33
C ASP A 329 0.33 -17.87 7.70
N ARG A 330 1.46 -18.34 8.28
CA ARG A 330 1.49 -18.87 9.64
C ARG A 330 1.13 -17.81 10.67
N ILE A 331 1.62 -16.57 10.54
CA ILE A 331 1.26 -15.45 11.43
C ILE A 331 -0.25 -15.16 11.34
N VAL A 332 -0.83 -15.19 10.14
CA VAL A 332 -2.29 -15.07 9.95
C VAL A 332 -3.02 -16.24 10.61
N GLY A 333 -2.51 -17.48 10.46
CA GLY A 333 -3.05 -18.65 11.14
C GLY A 333 -3.01 -18.55 12.67
N GLN A 334 -1.90 -18.07 13.24
CA GLN A 334 -1.76 -17.82 14.68
C GLN A 334 -2.80 -16.81 15.17
N LEU A 335 -3.03 -15.72 14.43
CA LEU A 335 -4.09 -14.78 14.77
C LEU A 335 -5.46 -15.46 14.76
N MET A 336 -5.79 -16.18 13.70
CA MET A 336 -7.11 -16.80 13.56
C MET A 336 -7.36 -17.89 14.61
N ASP A 337 -6.37 -18.73 14.89
CA ASP A 337 -6.43 -19.73 15.98
C ASP A 337 -6.56 -19.03 17.34
N GLY A 338 -5.81 -17.94 17.55
CA GLY A 338 -5.88 -17.07 18.73
C GLY A 338 -7.27 -16.42 18.94
N LEU A 339 -7.89 -15.96 17.87
CA LEU A 339 -9.26 -15.43 17.91
C LEU A 339 -10.27 -16.54 18.14
N LYS A 340 -10.06 -17.74 17.56
CA LYS A 340 -10.95 -18.89 17.76
C LYS A 340 -10.95 -19.35 19.22
N GLN A 341 -9.78 -19.49 19.83
CA GLN A 341 -9.66 -19.89 21.24
C GLN A 341 -10.37 -18.90 22.19
N MET A 342 -10.39 -17.61 21.84
CA MET A 342 -11.07 -16.53 22.58
C MET A 342 -12.55 -16.36 22.22
N LYS A 343 -13.11 -17.20 21.31
CA LYS A 343 -14.47 -17.06 20.77
C LYS A 343 -14.71 -15.70 20.07
N LEU A 344 -13.67 -15.13 19.45
CA LEU A 344 -13.70 -13.85 18.74
C LEU A 344 -13.62 -13.98 17.22
N HIS A 345 -13.27 -15.15 16.69
CA HIS A 345 -13.13 -15.39 15.23
C HIS A 345 -14.40 -15.09 14.40
N ARG A 346 -15.58 -15.07 15.03
CA ARG A 346 -16.88 -14.69 14.43
C ARG A 346 -17.45 -13.36 14.97
N CYS A 347 -16.65 -12.64 15.75
CA CYS A 347 -16.95 -11.33 16.31
C CYS A 347 -16.22 -10.21 15.57
N VAL A 348 -14.91 -10.37 15.35
CA VAL A 348 -14.05 -9.30 14.81
C VAL A 348 -14.24 -9.12 13.30
N ASN A 349 -14.00 -7.91 12.82
CA ASN A 349 -13.74 -7.62 11.42
C ASN A 349 -12.23 -7.55 11.18
N ILE A 350 -11.76 -8.19 10.12
CA ILE A 350 -10.35 -8.25 9.72
C ILE A 350 -10.24 -7.67 8.32
N ILE A 351 -9.30 -6.73 8.16
CA ILE A 351 -8.81 -6.25 6.87
C ILE A 351 -7.37 -6.74 6.73
N LEU A 352 -7.13 -7.70 5.83
CA LEU A 352 -5.77 -8.04 5.40
C LEU A 352 -5.48 -7.28 4.11
N VAL A 353 -4.48 -6.43 4.14
CA VAL A 353 -4.22 -5.44 3.09
C VAL A 353 -2.73 -5.35 2.79
N GLY A 354 -2.36 -5.21 1.52
CA GLY A 354 -1.01 -4.81 1.15
C GLY A 354 -0.96 -3.33 0.84
N ASP A 355 0.21 -2.74 0.92
CA ASP A 355 0.45 -1.32 0.63
C ASP A 355 0.82 -1.09 -0.84
N HIS A 356 1.63 -1.97 -1.43
CA HIS A 356 1.98 -1.99 -2.85
C HIS A 356 2.33 -3.41 -3.32
N GLY A 357 2.68 -3.54 -4.60
CA GLY A 357 3.25 -4.75 -5.19
C GLY A 357 4.77 -4.71 -5.29
N MET A 358 5.33 -5.53 -6.19
CA MET A 358 6.78 -5.70 -6.37
C MET A 358 7.09 -6.06 -7.84
N GLU A 359 8.08 -5.39 -8.43
CA GLU A 359 8.52 -5.62 -9.81
C GLU A 359 9.95 -6.15 -9.84
N GLU A 360 10.30 -6.91 -10.89
CA GLU A 360 11.68 -7.29 -11.15
C GLU A 360 12.52 -6.06 -11.46
N ALA A 361 13.56 -5.80 -10.68
CA ALA A 361 14.45 -4.66 -10.88
C ALA A 361 15.90 -5.13 -10.81
N HIS A 362 16.75 -4.57 -11.67
CA HIS A 362 18.17 -4.87 -11.71
C HIS A 362 18.94 -3.61 -12.13
N CYS A 363 20.16 -3.49 -11.68
CA CYS A 363 21.05 -2.33 -11.87
C CYS A 363 21.52 -2.21 -13.31
N ASP A 364 21.56 -3.32 -14.06
CA ASP A 364 21.81 -3.29 -15.51
C ASP A 364 20.73 -2.50 -16.26
N ARG A 365 19.54 -2.36 -15.67
CA ARG A 365 18.43 -1.54 -16.18
C ARG A 365 18.37 -0.21 -15.41
N THR A 366 19.47 0.54 -15.41
CA THR A 366 19.53 1.88 -14.82
C THR A 366 19.90 2.93 -15.86
N GLU A 367 19.02 3.91 -16.03
CA GLU A 367 19.31 5.13 -16.78
C GLU A 367 20.06 6.12 -15.89
N PHE A 368 21.20 6.61 -16.35
CA PHE A 368 22.01 7.57 -15.60
C PHE A 368 21.90 8.97 -16.19
N LEU A 369 21.53 9.97 -15.38
CA LEU A 369 21.36 11.35 -15.82
C LEU A 369 22.65 11.97 -16.38
N SER A 370 23.83 11.48 -15.97
CA SER A 370 25.13 11.87 -16.53
C SER A 370 25.26 11.60 -18.03
N ASN A 371 24.43 10.74 -18.60
CA ASN A 371 24.39 10.46 -20.04
C ASN A 371 23.52 11.45 -20.82
N TYR A 372 22.84 12.37 -20.14
CA TYR A 372 21.88 13.32 -20.72
C TYR A 372 22.20 14.78 -20.41
N LEU A 373 22.83 15.04 -19.26
CA LEU A 373 23.15 16.38 -18.77
C LEU A 373 24.66 16.58 -18.71
N THR A 374 25.14 17.76 -19.10
CA THR A 374 26.56 18.13 -19.08
C THR A 374 27.15 18.12 -17.66
N THR A 375 26.37 18.54 -16.66
CA THR A 375 26.72 18.44 -15.24
C THR A 375 25.54 17.86 -14.46
N VAL A 376 25.84 16.94 -13.54
CA VAL A 376 24.88 16.36 -12.60
C VAL A 376 25.25 16.63 -11.15
N ASP A 377 26.30 17.43 -10.92
CA ASP A 377 26.77 17.75 -9.57
C ASP A 377 25.96 18.88 -8.94
N ASP A 378 25.38 19.78 -9.74
CA ASP A 378 24.53 20.88 -9.26
C ASP A 378 23.10 20.45 -8.90
N ILE A 379 22.78 19.16 -9.06
CA ILE A 379 21.45 18.60 -8.75
C ILE A 379 21.50 17.57 -7.62
N ILE A 380 20.38 17.46 -6.92
CA ILE A 380 20.05 16.35 -6.04
C ILE A 380 18.94 15.55 -6.73
N LEU A 381 19.18 14.24 -6.89
CA LEU A 381 18.21 13.28 -7.40
C LEU A 381 17.76 12.37 -6.25
N ILE A 382 16.45 12.21 -6.09
CA ILE A 382 15.86 11.05 -5.41
C ILE A 382 15.74 9.94 -6.48
N PRO A 383 16.54 8.87 -6.41
CA PRO A 383 16.68 7.89 -7.49
C PRO A 383 15.77 6.66 -7.32
N GLY A 384 15.86 5.72 -8.27
CA GLY A 384 15.21 4.40 -8.22
C GLY A 384 14.08 4.26 -9.24
N SER A 385 12.98 3.64 -8.83
CA SER A 385 11.74 3.42 -9.60
C SER A 385 10.91 4.69 -9.89
N LEU A 386 11.38 5.83 -9.41
CA LEU A 386 10.96 7.18 -9.80
C LEU A 386 12.16 8.12 -9.71
N GLY A 387 12.09 9.28 -10.35
CA GLY A 387 13.07 10.34 -10.16
C GLY A 387 12.43 11.63 -9.66
N ARG A 388 13.06 12.30 -8.71
CA ARG A 388 12.71 13.70 -8.35
C ARG A 388 13.98 14.53 -8.30
N ILE A 389 14.00 15.64 -9.02
CA ILE A 389 15.20 16.47 -9.16
C ILE A 389 14.95 17.84 -8.52
N ARG A 390 15.87 18.26 -7.66
CA ARG A 390 15.99 19.65 -7.21
C ARG A 390 17.41 20.16 -7.37
N SER A 391 17.55 21.49 -7.34
CA SER A 391 18.86 22.11 -7.24
C SER A 391 19.56 21.67 -5.94
N ARG A 392 20.88 21.46 -6.00
CA ARG A 392 21.73 21.32 -4.81
C ARG A 392 21.79 22.62 -4.02
N TYR A 393 21.69 23.75 -4.71
CA TYR A 393 21.74 25.09 -4.13
C TYR A 393 20.35 25.73 -4.24
N PRO A 394 19.58 25.85 -3.14
CA PRO A 394 18.15 26.21 -3.13
C PRO A 394 17.80 27.53 -3.85
N ASN A 395 18.76 28.45 -3.98
CA ASN A 395 18.60 29.76 -4.61
C ASN A 395 19.49 29.92 -5.85
N ASN A 396 19.84 28.84 -6.55
CA ASN A 396 20.66 28.93 -7.75
C ASN A 396 19.88 29.62 -8.90
N PRO A 397 20.21 30.86 -9.29
CA PRO A 397 19.48 31.54 -10.36
C PRO A 397 19.70 30.87 -11.73
N LYS A 398 20.72 30.01 -11.85
CA LYS A 398 21.02 29.25 -13.07
C LYS A 398 20.21 27.95 -13.18
N TYR A 399 19.49 27.54 -12.13
CA TYR A 399 18.67 26.33 -12.16
C TYR A 399 17.29 26.64 -12.76
N ASP A 400 17.09 26.25 -14.03
CA ASP A 400 15.79 26.31 -14.68
C ASP A 400 15.18 24.89 -14.84
N PRO A 401 14.11 24.57 -14.10
CA PRO A 401 13.40 23.30 -14.25
C PRO A 401 12.92 23.00 -15.67
N LYS A 402 12.50 24.02 -16.44
CA LYS A 402 12.01 23.84 -17.81
C LYS A 402 13.14 23.40 -18.73
N ALA A 403 14.30 24.08 -18.65
CA ALA A 403 15.49 23.70 -19.41
C ALA A 403 15.96 22.27 -19.08
N VAL A 404 15.95 21.88 -17.79
CA VAL A 404 16.31 20.50 -17.39
C VAL A 404 15.34 19.48 -17.98
N VAL A 405 14.02 19.73 -17.91
CA VAL A 405 13.02 18.84 -18.52
C VAL A 405 13.23 18.74 -20.03
N ALA A 406 13.44 19.86 -20.74
CA ALA A 406 13.71 19.87 -22.18
C ALA A 406 14.98 19.08 -22.54
N ASN A 407 16.05 19.23 -21.74
CA ASN A 407 17.30 18.51 -21.92
C ASN A 407 17.18 17.00 -21.65
N LEU A 408 16.17 16.57 -20.90
CA LEU A 408 15.89 15.16 -20.65
C LEU A 408 14.82 14.58 -21.59
N THR A 409 14.19 15.39 -22.44
CA THR A 409 13.05 14.95 -23.26
C THR A 409 13.52 14.35 -24.59
N CYS A 410 13.12 13.10 -24.83
CA CYS A 410 13.29 12.39 -26.10
C CYS A 410 14.74 12.38 -26.63
N LYS A 411 15.73 12.20 -25.75
CA LYS A 411 17.16 12.22 -26.13
C LYS A 411 17.68 10.90 -26.67
N LYS A 412 17.01 9.80 -26.35
CA LYS A 412 17.29 8.47 -26.89
C LYS A 412 16.01 7.87 -27.46
N ALA A 413 16.15 7.04 -28.49
CA ALA A 413 15.02 6.28 -29.05
C ALA A 413 14.42 5.32 -28.01
N GLU A 414 15.29 4.63 -27.26
CA GLU A 414 14.94 3.72 -26.16
C GLU A 414 15.21 4.39 -24.81
N GLN A 415 14.49 5.48 -24.51
CA GLN A 415 14.60 6.16 -23.23
C GLN A 415 13.59 5.59 -22.21
N HIS A 416 14.10 5.05 -21.10
CA HIS A 416 13.27 4.32 -20.11
C HIS A 416 12.75 5.17 -18.94
N PHE A 417 12.72 6.49 -19.09
CA PHE A 417 12.03 7.41 -18.20
C PHE A 417 11.51 8.60 -18.99
N LYS A 418 10.45 9.25 -18.47
CA LYS A 418 9.90 10.46 -19.06
C LYS A 418 9.94 11.61 -18.05
N PRO A 419 10.61 12.74 -18.37
CA PRO A 419 10.62 13.90 -17.50
C PRO A 419 9.29 14.67 -17.61
N TYR A 420 8.84 15.19 -16.47
CA TYR A 420 7.66 16.02 -16.34
C TYR A 420 7.96 17.18 -15.38
N LEU A 421 7.44 18.36 -15.69
CA LEU A 421 7.10 19.28 -14.60
C LEU A 421 5.92 18.68 -13.84
N LYS A 422 5.92 18.73 -12.51
CA LYS A 422 4.93 18.02 -11.67
C LYS A 422 3.47 18.31 -12.05
N GLN A 423 3.15 19.54 -12.47
CA GLN A 423 1.81 19.93 -12.93
C GLN A 423 1.34 19.22 -14.22
N HIS A 424 2.28 18.72 -15.03
CA HIS A 424 2.04 17.98 -16.27
C HIS A 424 1.97 16.46 -16.07
N LEU A 425 2.23 15.96 -14.86
CA LEU A 425 1.99 14.55 -14.54
C LEU A 425 0.50 14.20 -14.79
N PRO A 426 0.20 12.94 -15.17
CA PRO A 426 -1.19 12.49 -15.30
C PRO A 426 -1.98 12.81 -14.02
N LYS A 427 -3.09 13.55 -14.14
CA LYS A 427 -3.87 14.05 -12.99
C LYS A 427 -4.32 12.95 -12.03
N ARG A 428 -4.63 11.75 -12.54
CA ARG A 428 -4.95 10.55 -11.75
C ARG A 428 -3.89 10.14 -10.72
N LEU A 429 -2.66 10.65 -10.82
CA LEU A 429 -1.62 10.36 -9.83
C LEU A 429 -1.77 11.22 -8.57
N HIS A 430 -2.47 12.36 -8.64
CA HIS A 430 -2.64 13.30 -7.52
C HIS A 430 -1.31 13.57 -6.79
N TYR A 431 -0.29 13.94 -7.57
CA TYR A 431 1.09 14.03 -7.12
C TYR A 431 1.79 15.31 -7.62
N ALA A 432 1.23 16.47 -7.25
CA ALA A 432 1.80 17.78 -7.60
C ALA A 432 1.63 18.83 -6.49
N ASN A 433 0.49 18.83 -5.78
CA ASN A 433 0.08 19.88 -4.86
C ASN A 433 0.73 19.73 -3.47
N ASN A 434 2.06 19.65 -3.41
CA ASN A 434 2.79 19.70 -2.16
C ASN A 434 4.19 20.27 -2.37
N ARG A 435 4.64 21.14 -1.47
CA ARG A 435 5.99 21.74 -1.52
C ARG A 435 7.13 20.72 -1.37
N ARG A 436 6.84 19.53 -0.84
CA ARG A 436 7.77 18.41 -0.69
C ARG A 436 7.91 17.57 -1.98
N ILE A 437 7.12 17.89 -3.01
CA ILE A 437 7.24 17.31 -4.36
C ILE A 437 8.02 18.30 -5.20
N GLU A 438 9.23 17.90 -5.58
CA GLU A 438 10.10 18.67 -6.47
C GLU A 438 9.40 18.98 -7.81
N ASP A 439 9.73 20.13 -8.40
CA ASP A 439 9.10 20.59 -9.65
C ASP A 439 9.38 19.67 -10.83
N ILE A 440 10.54 19.02 -10.85
CA ILE A 440 10.92 18.05 -11.88
C ILE A 440 10.71 16.63 -11.35
N HIS A 441 9.89 15.87 -12.07
CA HIS A 441 9.60 14.49 -11.79
C HIS A 441 9.97 13.61 -12.99
N LEU A 442 10.55 12.45 -12.76
CA LEU A 442 10.84 11.44 -13.77
C LEU A 442 9.92 10.25 -13.55
N LEU A 443 9.00 10.03 -14.49
CA LEU A 443 8.16 8.84 -14.50
C LEU A 443 8.95 7.71 -15.16
N VAL A 444 9.42 6.76 -14.36
CA VAL A 444 10.32 5.69 -14.81
C VAL A 444 9.50 4.50 -15.31
N GLU A 445 9.96 3.89 -16.40
CA GLU A 445 9.36 2.67 -16.95
C GLU A 445 9.51 1.50 -15.96
N ARG A 446 8.54 0.58 -15.92
CA ARG A 446 8.64 -0.61 -15.07
C ARG A 446 9.95 -1.37 -15.35
N LYS A 447 10.49 -1.99 -14.30
CA LYS A 447 11.76 -2.75 -14.32
C LYS A 447 13.03 -1.91 -14.50
N TRP A 448 12.91 -0.61 -14.72
CA TRP A 448 14.02 0.32 -14.90
C TRP A 448 14.19 1.22 -13.68
N HIS A 449 15.43 1.63 -13.42
CA HIS A 449 15.74 2.67 -12.44
C HIS A 449 16.31 3.90 -13.12
N VAL A 450 16.26 5.02 -12.40
CA VAL A 450 17.05 6.21 -12.71
C VAL A 450 18.07 6.49 -11.62
N GLY A 451 19.30 6.78 -12.02
CA GLY A 451 20.43 7.13 -11.16
C GLY A 451 21.09 8.44 -11.60
N ARG A 452 21.83 9.08 -10.70
CA ARG A 452 22.45 10.39 -10.98
C ARG A 452 23.69 10.25 -11.89
N LYS A 453 24.60 9.35 -11.51
CA LYS A 453 25.84 9.04 -12.22
C LYS A 453 26.16 7.55 -12.10
N VAL A 454 26.90 7.02 -13.08
CA VAL A 454 27.39 5.63 -13.03
C VAL A 454 28.33 5.49 -11.81
N PRO A 455 28.13 4.48 -10.94
CA PRO A 455 29.04 4.23 -9.82
C PRO A 455 30.44 3.83 -10.32
N GLU A 456 31.48 4.26 -9.62
CA GLU A 456 32.84 3.79 -9.87
C GLU A 456 33.00 2.35 -9.34
N GLY A 457 33.47 1.44 -10.20
CA GLY A 457 33.72 0.03 -9.89
C GLY A 457 32.55 -0.92 -10.14
N ARG A 458 32.85 -2.23 -10.23
CA ARG A 458 31.83 -3.29 -10.31
C ARG A 458 31.19 -3.47 -8.93
N ARG A 459 29.92 -3.07 -8.78
CA ARG A 459 29.14 -3.36 -7.59
C ARG A 459 28.09 -4.42 -7.91
N HIS A 460 27.97 -5.41 -7.05
CA HIS A 460 26.83 -6.30 -7.05
C HIS A 460 25.56 -5.50 -6.74
N CYS A 461 24.48 -5.81 -7.47
CA CYS A 461 23.24 -5.05 -7.45
C CYS A 461 22.62 -4.90 -6.06
N GLY A 462 22.73 -5.95 -5.24
CA GLY A 462 22.15 -5.99 -3.89
C GLY A 462 20.62 -6.08 -3.84
N PHE A 463 19.93 -6.01 -4.99
CA PHE A 463 18.50 -6.21 -5.12
C PHE A 463 18.16 -6.87 -6.47
N SER A 464 17.05 -7.60 -6.48
CA SER A 464 16.42 -8.23 -7.66
C SER A 464 14.96 -7.80 -7.84
N GLY A 465 14.44 -6.98 -6.92
CA GLY A 465 13.11 -6.40 -6.99
C GLY A 465 13.08 -4.96 -6.48
N ASP A 466 12.16 -4.16 -7.00
CA ASP A 466 11.82 -2.83 -6.47
C ASP A 466 10.36 -2.48 -6.85
N HIS A 467 9.85 -1.42 -6.26
CA HIS A 467 8.49 -0.89 -6.38
C HIS A 467 8.54 0.64 -6.29
N GLY A 468 7.45 1.37 -6.53
CA GLY A 468 7.43 2.85 -6.56
C GLY A 468 7.04 3.45 -7.90
N TYR A 469 6.89 2.61 -8.92
CA TYR A 469 6.42 2.98 -10.25
C TYR A 469 4.97 3.49 -10.25
N ASP A 470 4.50 3.91 -11.43
CA ASP A 470 3.12 4.32 -11.69
C ASP A 470 2.10 3.31 -11.11
N ASN A 471 1.16 3.82 -10.31
CA ASN A 471 0.21 3.01 -9.54
C ASN A 471 -0.80 2.22 -10.40
N LYS A 472 -0.89 2.47 -11.71
CA LYS A 472 -1.69 1.63 -12.63
C LYS A 472 -0.98 0.36 -13.09
N ILE A 473 0.32 0.22 -12.83
CA ILE A 473 1.11 -0.90 -13.34
C ILE A 473 0.73 -2.18 -12.61
N ASN A 474 0.50 -3.27 -13.35
CA ASN A 474 0.01 -4.54 -12.81
C ASN A 474 0.90 -5.12 -11.70
N SER A 475 2.23 -4.97 -11.77
CA SER A 475 3.16 -5.43 -10.74
C SER A 475 3.10 -4.62 -9.45
N MET A 476 2.56 -3.39 -9.49
CA MET A 476 2.37 -2.52 -8.33
C MET A 476 1.04 -2.75 -7.62
N GLN A 477 0.11 -3.50 -8.23
CA GLN A 477 -1.16 -3.79 -7.58
C GLN A 477 -0.96 -4.71 -6.36
N THR A 478 -1.76 -4.50 -5.33
CA THR A 478 -1.61 -5.17 -4.02
C THR A 478 -2.91 -5.87 -3.61
N ILE A 479 -2.93 -6.53 -2.45
CA ILE A 479 -4.08 -7.30 -1.98
C ILE A 479 -5.04 -6.49 -1.11
N PHE A 480 -6.32 -6.88 -1.14
CA PHE A 480 -7.32 -6.53 -0.14
C PHE A 480 -8.23 -7.73 0.12
N LEU A 481 -8.34 -8.13 1.39
CA LEU A 481 -9.30 -9.11 1.89
C LEU A 481 -10.03 -8.54 3.12
N GLY A 482 -11.36 -8.59 3.11
CA GLY A 482 -12.21 -8.28 4.26
C GLY A 482 -12.90 -9.55 4.77
N TYR A 483 -12.80 -9.85 6.06
CA TYR A 483 -13.42 -11.01 6.70
C TYR A 483 -14.07 -10.60 8.02
N GLY A 484 -15.22 -11.18 8.37
CA GLY A 484 -15.94 -10.87 9.61
C GLY A 484 -17.43 -10.63 9.39
N PRO A 485 -18.19 -10.32 10.45
CA PRO A 485 -19.65 -10.22 10.40
C PRO A 485 -20.17 -9.09 9.50
N THR A 486 -19.39 -8.02 9.32
CA THR A 486 -19.85 -6.83 8.56
C THR A 486 -19.54 -6.92 7.06
N PHE A 487 -18.52 -7.70 6.68
CA PHE A 487 -18.21 -7.97 5.27
C PHE A 487 -19.17 -9.00 4.67
N LYS A 488 -19.34 -8.98 3.35
CA LYS A 488 -20.10 -10.03 2.65
C LYS A 488 -19.34 -11.36 2.66
N PHE A 489 -20.10 -12.45 2.65
CA PHE A 489 -19.58 -13.81 2.60
C PHE A 489 -19.31 -14.24 1.15
N LYS A 490 -18.20 -14.95 0.92
CA LYS A 490 -17.78 -15.53 -0.37
C LYS A 490 -17.98 -14.57 -1.56
N THR A 491 -17.59 -13.31 -1.40
CA THR A 491 -17.89 -12.26 -2.38
C THR A 491 -16.63 -11.73 -3.04
N LYS A 492 -16.61 -11.71 -4.37
CA LYS A 492 -15.58 -11.02 -5.15
C LYS A 492 -16.10 -9.66 -5.58
N VAL A 493 -15.34 -8.61 -5.34
CA VAL A 493 -15.67 -7.23 -5.73
C VAL A 493 -14.71 -6.74 -6.84
N PRO A 494 -15.07 -5.70 -7.59
CA PRO A 494 -14.16 -5.04 -8.52
C PRO A 494 -12.92 -4.47 -7.82
N ALA A 495 -11.88 -4.18 -8.60
CA ALA A 495 -10.71 -3.45 -8.07
C ALA A 495 -11.09 -2.01 -7.70
N PHE A 496 -10.49 -1.51 -6.62
CA PHE A 496 -10.69 -0.17 -6.10
C PHE A 496 -9.37 0.42 -5.56
N GLU A 497 -9.38 1.68 -5.12
CA GLU A 497 -8.18 2.39 -4.62
C GLU A 497 -8.07 2.35 -3.10
N ASN A 498 -6.85 2.26 -2.57
CA ASN A 498 -6.63 2.14 -1.13
C ASN A 498 -7.09 3.37 -0.32
N ILE A 499 -7.23 4.54 -0.95
CA ILE A 499 -7.79 5.75 -0.32
C ILE A 499 -9.25 5.56 0.14
N GLU A 500 -9.98 4.63 -0.45
CA GLU A 500 -11.37 4.35 -0.10
C GLU A 500 -11.50 3.59 1.24
N LEU A 501 -10.41 2.94 1.70
CA LEU A 501 -10.44 2.09 2.89
C LEU A 501 -10.68 2.88 4.18
N TYR A 502 -10.24 4.13 4.28
CA TYR A 502 -10.44 4.93 5.48
C TYR A 502 -11.93 5.11 5.82
N ASN A 503 -12.77 5.37 4.80
CA ASN A 503 -14.22 5.46 4.98
C ASN A 503 -14.81 4.12 5.42
N ILE A 504 -14.37 3.01 4.80
CA ILE A 504 -14.81 1.66 5.21
C ILE A 504 -14.40 1.36 6.65
N MET A 505 -13.18 1.67 7.07
CA MET A 505 -12.76 1.47 8.45
C MET A 505 -13.59 2.31 9.42
N CYS A 506 -13.95 3.55 9.06
CA CYS A 506 -14.85 4.37 9.86
C CYS A 506 -16.25 3.74 9.95
N ASP A 507 -16.81 3.27 8.84
CA ASP A 507 -18.13 2.63 8.79
C ASP A 507 -18.19 1.36 9.65
N LEU A 508 -17.16 0.51 9.59
CA LEU A 508 -17.05 -0.71 10.41
C LEU A 508 -17.05 -0.42 11.91
N LEU A 509 -16.58 0.77 12.29
CA LEU A 509 -16.43 1.21 13.68
C LEU A 509 -17.57 2.15 14.13
N GLY A 510 -18.48 2.53 13.24
CA GLY A 510 -19.52 3.53 13.52
C GLY A 510 -18.94 4.92 13.80
N LEU A 511 -17.89 5.31 13.08
CA LEU A 511 -17.20 6.60 13.18
C LEU A 511 -17.61 7.51 12.04
N LYS A 512 -17.66 8.82 12.30
CA LYS A 512 -17.70 9.84 11.25
C LYS A 512 -16.29 10.04 10.70
N PRO A 513 -16.03 9.81 9.39
CA PRO A 513 -14.72 10.04 8.81
C PRO A 513 -14.37 11.54 8.80
N ALA A 514 -13.08 11.86 8.97
CA ALA A 514 -12.57 13.19 8.66
C ALA A 514 -12.62 13.43 7.14
N PRO A 515 -12.59 14.70 6.65
CA PRO A 515 -12.49 14.99 5.23
C PRO A 515 -11.30 14.27 4.60
N ASN A 516 -11.57 13.51 3.54
CA ASN A 516 -10.60 12.67 2.86
C ASN A 516 -10.90 12.60 1.36
N ASN A 517 -10.03 11.92 0.59
CA ASN A 517 -10.16 11.83 -0.87
C ASN A 517 -10.99 10.64 -1.35
N GLY A 518 -11.34 9.69 -0.46
CA GLY A 518 -12.23 8.58 -0.80
C GLY A 518 -13.67 9.05 -1.01
N THR A 519 -14.38 8.40 -1.93
CA THR A 519 -15.80 8.67 -2.18
C THR A 519 -16.65 7.83 -1.24
N HIS A 520 -17.10 8.41 -0.13
CA HIS A 520 -17.90 7.67 0.88
C HIS A 520 -19.14 7.05 0.24
N GLY A 521 -19.33 5.75 0.43
CA GLY A 521 -20.40 4.96 -0.19
C GLY A 521 -20.01 4.18 -1.45
N SER A 522 -18.87 4.50 -2.08
CA SER A 522 -18.37 3.79 -3.27
C SER A 522 -18.16 2.29 -3.01
N LEU A 523 -17.72 1.95 -1.79
CA LEU A 523 -17.43 0.59 -1.34
C LEU A 523 -18.56 -0.06 -0.52
N ASN A 524 -19.78 0.50 -0.52
CA ASN A 524 -20.93 -0.11 0.18
C ASN A 524 -21.19 -1.56 -0.24
N HIS A 525 -20.85 -1.90 -1.49
CA HIS A 525 -21.02 -3.24 -2.03
C HIS A 525 -20.10 -4.30 -1.40
N LEU A 526 -19.09 -3.91 -0.60
CA LEU A 526 -18.26 -4.83 0.22
C LEU A 526 -18.98 -5.26 1.51
N LEU A 527 -19.92 -4.45 2.00
CA LEU A 527 -20.53 -4.60 3.32
C LEU A 527 -21.88 -5.31 3.21
N ARG A 528 -22.22 -6.11 4.22
CA ARG A 528 -23.53 -6.78 4.34
C ARG A 528 -24.63 -5.74 4.54
N ASN A 529 -24.43 -4.85 5.52
CA ASN A 529 -25.36 -3.79 5.91
C ASN A 529 -24.60 -2.46 5.93
N PRO A 530 -24.48 -1.75 4.80
CA PRO A 530 -23.73 -0.49 4.75
C PRO A 530 -24.39 0.59 5.61
N PRO A 531 -23.69 1.20 6.58
CA PRO A 531 -24.27 2.22 7.46
C PRO A 531 -24.42 3.57 6.76
N PHE A 532 -23.56 3.87 5.78
CA PHE A 532 -23.59 5.12 5.04
C PHE A 532 -24.48 5.01 3.79
N ARG A 533 -25.39 5.98 3.62
CA ARG A 533 -26.22 6.13 2.43
C ARG A 533 -25.83 7.44 1.72
N PRO A 534 -25.11 7.39 0.58
CA PRO A 534 -24.73 8.60 -0.12
C PRO A 534 -25.96 9.33 -0.63
N THR A 535 -25.91 10.65 -0.62
CA THR A 535 -26.88 11.54 -1.26
C THR A 535 -26.22 12.23 -2.43
N MET A 536 -26.99 12.52 -3.48
CA MET A 536 -26.49 13.35 -4.58
C MET A 536 -26.20 14.77 -4.06
N PRO A 537 -25.06 15.38 -4.41
CA PRO A 537 -24.80 16.78 -4.10
C PRO A 537 -25.87 17.68 -4.71
N GLU A 538 -26.31 18.69 -3.95
CA GLU A 538 -27.28 19.67 -4.44
C GLU A 538 -26.65 20.58 -5.51
N GLU A 539 -27.39 20.80 -6.60
CA GLU A 539 -26.98 21.74 -7.65
C GLU A 539 -27.10 23.17 -7.13
N VAL A 540 -25.98 23.89 -7.11
CA VAL A 540 -25.93 25.28 -6.61
C VAL A 540 -26.50 26.28 -7.62
N SER A 541 -26.21 26.06 -8.91
CA SER A 541 -26.55 26.99 -9.99
C SER A 541 -27.28 26.27 -11.09
N ARG A 542 -28.58 26.54 -11.23
CA ARG A 542 -29.40 26.01 -12.32
C ARG A 542 -29.00 26.66 -13.65
N PRO A 543 -29.10 25.93 -14.78
CA PRO A 543 -28.84 26.50 -16.09
C PRO A 543 -29.80 27.68 -16.36
N THR A 544 -29.25 28.79 -16.87
CA THR A 544 -30.07 29.93 -17.29
C THR A 544 -30.78 29.59 -18.60
N ALA A 545 -32.10 29.81 -18.63
CA ALA A 545 -32.87 29.65 -19.87
C ALA A 545 -32.37 30.66 -20.91
N SER A 546 -31.90 30.16 -22.05
CA SER A 546 -31.46 31.01 -23.16
C SER A 546 -32.70 31.52 -23.90
N ASN A 547 -33.01 32.80 -23.72
CA ASN A 547 -34.03 33.48 -24.53
C ASN A 547 -33.42 33.88 -25.88
N LEU A 548 -34.23 33.88 -26.94
CA LEU A 548 -33.84 34.40 -28.25
C LEU A 548 -33.49 35.89 -28.12
N VAL A 549 -32.21 36.21 -28.09
CA VAL A 549 -31.69 37.58 -28.15
C VAL A 549 -31.99 38.14 -29.56
N PRO A 550 -32.45 39.40 -29.69
CA PRO A 550 -32.63 40.04 -30.99
C PRO A 550 -31.35 39.91 -31.83
N MET A 551 -31.49 39.60 -33.13
CA MET A 551 -30.37 39.45 -34.05
C MET A 551 -29.53 40.74 -34.11
N ALA A 552 -28.46 40.79 -33.34
CA ALA A 552 -27.33 41.68 -33.57
C ALA A 552 -26.33 40.93 -34.45
N THR A 553 -26.09 41.45 -35.66
CA THR A 553 -25.00 41.00 -36.52
C THR A 553 -23.70 41.62 -36.00
N GLU A 554 -23.09 40.97 -35.03
CA GLU A 554 -21.73 41.30 -34.60
C GLU A 554 -20.72 40.65 -35.57
N ASP A 555 -19.81 41.46 -36.10
CA ASP A 555 -18.67 40.96 -36.87
C ASP A 555 -17.60 40.43 -35.90
N LEU A 556 -17.47 39.11 -35.82
CA LEU A 556 -16.48 38.44 -34.99
C LEU A 556 -15.17 38.16 -35.74
N GLY A 557 -15.00 38.66 -36.98
CA GLY A 557 -13.80 38.43 -37.80
C GLY A 557 -13.55 36.96 -38.14
N CYS A 558 -14.57 36.11 -38.02
CA CYS A 558 -14.50 34.69 -38.30
C CYS A 558 -14.73 34.45 -39.79
N SER A 559 -13.75 33.89 -40.51
CA SER A 559 -13.98 33.39 -41.87
C SER A 559 -14.47 31.94 -41.80
N CYS A 560 -15.55 31.66 -42.52
CA CYS A 560 -15.98 30.30 -42.79
C CYS A 560 -15.91 30.12 -44.30
N ASP A 561 -15.00 29.27 -44.77
CA ASP A 561 -14.88 28.96 -46.19
C ASP A 561 -16.21 28.37 -46.70
N GLU A 562 -16.67 28.86 -47.86
CA GLU A 562 -18.03 28.65 -48.36
C GLU A 562 -18.50 27.17 -48.38
N LYS A 563 -19.62 26.94 -47.69
CA LYS A 563 -20.69 25.94 -47.96
C LYS A 563 -20.38 24.47 -47.58
N LEU A 564 -20.97 24.06 -46.46
CA LEU A 564 -21.57 22.72 -46.29
C LEU A 564 -22.63 22.50 -47.41
N ARG A 565 -22.18 22.10 -48.61
CA ARG A 565 -23.05 21.67 -49.71
C ARG A 565 -23.75 20.38 -49.32
N VAL A 566 -24.92 20.49 -48.69
CA VAL A 566 -25.89 19.38 -48.69
C VAL A 566 -26.32 19.18 -50.14
N LYS A 567 -25.87 18.08 -50.78
CA LYS A 567 -26.39 17.67 -52.08
C LYS A 567 -27.84 17.21 -51.90
N SER A 568 -28.81 18.13 -51.92
CA SER A 568 -30.18 17.76 -52.23
C SER A 568 -30.30 17.59 -53.74
N ARG A 569 -30.76 16.41 -54.16
CA ARG A 569 -30.96 16.05 -55.55
C ARG A 569 -32.20 16.79 -56.04
N GLY A 570 -31.98 17.81 -56.87
CA GLY A 570 -32.99 18.42 -57.74
C GLY A 570 -34.10 19.21 -57.02
N GLN A 571 -33.91 20.51 -56.83
CA GLN A 571 -34.89 21.55 -57.15
C GLN A 571 -34.28 22.94 -56.94
N ARG A 572 -34.84 23.92 -57.67
CA ARG A 572 -34.36 25.29 -57.84
C ARG A 572 -34.08 26.00 -56.50
N GLY A 573 -33.10 26.89 -56.54
CA GLY A 573 -32.47 27.50 -55.36
C GLY A 573 -33.46 28.09 -54.37
N LEU A 574 -33.48 27.52 -53.17
CA LEU A 574 -33.89 28.23 -51.97
C LEU A 574 -32.69 29.04 -51.45
N LYS A 575 -32.88 30.35 -51.33
CA LYS A 575 -32.07 31.18 -50.43
C LYS A 575 -32.32 30.67 -49.02
N VAL A 576 -31.38 29.91 -48.47
CA VAL A 576 -31.41 29.51 -47.06
C VAL A 576 -30.78 30.64 -46.27
N THR A 577 -31.62 31.47 -45.65
CA THR A 577 -31.22 32.36 -44.57
C THR A 577 -30.91 31.48 -43.36
N LEU A 578 -29.67 31.55 -42.87
CA LEU A 578 -29.22 30.75 -41.73
C LEU A 578 -29.83 31.35 -40.45
N VAL A 579 -30.96 30.80 -40.03
CA VAL A 579 -31.61 31.14 -38.75
C VAL A 579 -30.78 30.52 -37.63
N ARG A 580 -30.21 31.37 -36.76
CA ARG A 580 -29.54 30.96 -35.51
C ARG A 580 -30.57 30.26 -34.61
N GLY A 581 -30.42 28.95 -34.43
CA GLY A 581 -31.33 28.18 -33.57
C GLY A 581 -30.91 26.75 -33.22
N TYR A 582 -29.70 26.30 -33.56
CA TYR A 582 -29.23 24.97 -33.15
C TYR A 582 -28.19 25.09 -32.03
N ASN A 583 -28.54 24.56 -30.87
CA ASN A 583 -27.66 24.33 -29.72
C ASN A 583 -26.46 23.46 -30.19
N LEU A 584 -25.25 23.80 -29.71
CA LEU A 584 -24.02 23.03 -29.96
C LEU A 584 -24.18 21.53 -29.63
N GLU A 585 -25.08 21.17 -28.71
CA GLU A 585 -25.43 19.77 -28.43
C GLU A 585 -26.08 19.05 -29.63
N SER A 586 -26.91 19.73 -30.42
CA SER A 586 -27.53 19.16 -31.63
C SER A 586 -26.49 18.95 -32.73
N LEU A 587 -25.49 19.83 -32.83
CA LEU A 587 -24.37 19.66 -33.76
C LEU A 587 -23.45 18.52 -33.33
N TRP A 588 -23.23 18.38 -32.01
CA TRP A 588 -22.44 17.29 -31.43
C TRP A 588 -23.13 15.94 -31.60
N LEU A 589 -24.45 15.89 -31.40
CA LEU A 589 -25.29 14.71 -31.67
C LEU A 589 -25.27 14.32 -33.14
N CYS A 590 -25.36 15.28 -34.08
CA CYS A 590 -25.20 15.00 -35.51
C CYS A 590 -23.80 14.49 -35.88
N LEU A 591 -22.74 15.03 -35.26
CA LEU A 591 -21.36 14.58 -35.49
C LEU A 591 -21.11 13.19 -34.89
N LEU A 592 -21.72 12.88 -33.74
CA LEU A 592 -21.68 11.54 -33.14
C LEU A 592 -22.47 10.53 -33.95
N GLN A 593 -23.67 10.88 -34.40
CA GLN A 593 -24.51 10.00 -35.21
C GLN A 593 -23.83 9.67 -36.54
N ASN A 594 -23.20 10.65 -37.19
CA ASN A 594 -22.38 10.43 -38.39
C ASN A 594 -21.12 9.57 -38.12
N LYS A 595 -20.46 9.72 -36.96
CA LYS A 595 -19.34 8.86 -36.57
C LYS A 595 -19.78 7.44 -36.23
N VAL A 596 -20.93 7.27 -35.58
CA VAL A 596 -21.53 5.96 -35.26
C VAL A 596 -22.00 5.26 -36.54
N GLU A 597 -22.55 5.98 -37.51
CA GLU A 597 -22.88 5.43 -38.82
C GLU A 597 -21.64 5.05 -39.63
N ASP A 598 -20.56 5.85 -39.58
CA ASP A 598 -19.28 5.48 -40.20
C ASP A 598 -18.66 4.25 -39.53
N LEU A 599 -18.71 4.17 -38.19
CA LEU A 599 -18.25 3.00 -37.45
C LEU A 599 -19.08 1.76 -37.78
N ASN A 600 -20.41 1.89 -37.83
CA ASN A 600 -21.33 0.80 -38.16
C ASN A 600 -21.16 0.35 -39.62
N ARG A 601 -20.85 1.25 -40.54
CA ARG A 601 -20.53 0.93 -41.94
C ARG A 601 -19.19 0.18 -42.04
N ARG A 602 -18.16 0.63 -41.34
CA ARG A 602 -16.86 -0.09 -41.26
C ARG A 602 -17.00 -1.45 -40.57
N LEU A 603 -17.84 -1.54 -39.55
CA LEU A 603 -18.13 -2.78 -38.84
C LEU A 603 -18.90 -3.77 -39.74
N ARG A 604 -19.89 -3.30 -40.51
CA ARG A 604 -20.57 -4.13 -41.53
C ARG A 604 -19.62 -4.60 -42.62
N GLN A 605 -18.76 -3.71 -43.14
CA GLN A 605 -17.73 -4.10 -44.11
C GLN A 605 -16.70 -5.09 -43.55
N ALA A 606 -16.36 -4.99 -42.26
CA ALA A 606 -15.48 -5.95 -41.59
C ALA A 606 -16.17 -7.31 -41.35
N ILE A 607 -17.47 -7.30 -41.01
CA ILE A 607 -18.29 -8.51 -40.85
C ILE A 607 -18.48 -9.20 -42.21
N ASP A 608 -18.82 -8.46 -43.26
CA ASP A 608 -18.96 -9.00 -44.62
C ASP A 608 -17.62 -9.51 -45.16
N GLY A 609 -16.51 -8.82 -44.89
CA GLY A 609 -15.16 -9.26 -45.24
C GLY A 609 -14.73 -10.54 -44.50
N GLN A 610 -15.10 -10.68 -43.22
CA GLN A 610 -14.89 -11.93 -42.48
C GLN A 610 -15.79 -13.06 -42.99
N PHE A 611 -17.03 -12.77 -43.38
CA PHE A 611 -17.97 -13.75 -43.92
C PHE A 611 -17.50 -14.26 -45.30
N VAL A 612 -17.00 -13.38 -46.16
CA VAL A 612 -16.40 -13.73 -47.46
C VAL A 612 -15.11 -14.54 -47.28
N MET A 613 -14.25 -14.20 -46.32
CA MET A 613 -13.06 -14.98 -45.99
C MET A 613 -13.39 -16.35 -45.41
N MET A 614 -14.47 -16.47 -44.61
CA MET A 614 -14.97 -17.74 -44.09
C MET A 614 -15.55 -18.61 -45.22
N LEU A 615 -16.30 -18.03 -46.15
CA LEU A 615 -16.84 -18.71 -47.33
C LEU A 615 -15.73 -19.20 -48.25
N LEU A 616 -14.70 -18.38 -48.50
CA LEU A 616 -13.51 -18.76 -49.28
C LEU A 616 -12.71 -19.89 -48.61
N LYS A 617 -12.60 -19.90 -47.27
CA LYS A 617 -11.98 -21.00 -46.52
C LYS A 617 -12.79 -22.30 -46.62
N MET A 618 -14.12 -22.21 -46.56
CA MET A 618 -15.00 -23.37 -46.72
C MET A 618 -14.95 -23.94 -48.16
N LEU A 619 -14.95 -23.08 -49.19
CA LEU A 619 -14.81 -23.51 -50.58
C LEU A 619 -13.44 -24.14 -50.88
N LYS A 620 -12.37 -23.67 -50.23
CA LYS A 620 -11.02 -24.25 -50.36
C LYS A 620 -10.91 -25.62 -49.67
N ASN A 621 -11.60 -25.82 -48.55
CA ASN A 621 -11.67 -27.12 -47.87
C ASN A 621 -12.53 -28.15 -48.62
N ASN A 622 -13.55 -27.73 -49.38
CA ASN A 622 -14.35 -28.65 -50.20
C ASN A 622 -13.62 -29.11 -51.47
N LYS A 623 -12.74 -28.29 -52.07
CA LYS A 623 -11.91 -28.73 -53.21
C LYS A 623 -10.85 -29.77 -52.85
N ASN A 624 -10.38 -29.82 -51.60
CA ASN A 624 -9.40 -30.81 -51.14
C ASN A 624 -10.04 -32.14 -50.68
N LYS A 625 -11.38 -32.26 -50.68
CA LYS A 625 -12.10 -33.51 -50.37
C LYS A 625 -12.65 -34.24 -51.60
N SER A 626 -12.49 -33.69 -52.80
CA SER A 626 -12.94 -34.28 -54.07
C SER A 626 -11.79 -34.72 -54.98
N SER A 627 -10.60 -34.88 -54.44
CA SER A 627 -9.41 -35.39 -55.16
C SER A 627 -8.63 -36.35 -54.26
N GLY A 628 -9.33 -37.37 -53.77
CA GLY A 628 -8.81 -38.57 -53.12
C GLY A 628 -9.56 -39.76 -53.65
#